data_AF-M1N1S5-F1
#
_entry.id   AF-M1N1S5-F1
#
_cell.length_a   1.000
_cell.length_b   1.000
_cell.length_c   1.000
_cell.angle_alpha   90.00
_cell.angle_beta   90.00
_cell.angle_gamma   90.00
#
_symmetry.space_group_name_H-M   'P 1'
#
loop_
_entity.id
_entity.type
_entity.pdbx_description
1 polymer ?
#
loop_
_entity_poly.entity_id
_entity_poly.type
_entity_poly.pdbx_seq_one_letter_code
_entity_poly.pdbx_strand_id
1 'polypeptide(L)'
;MTRRRHLLTATALFPLAALALTGCAVTDTTAVAMGDDALFEVYATTGYLADAVAHLAPEAEVATMVGPGGNRQLAVGELLPEELLMDWPETDDEGNALFDPHVWNSPEAWSPVVGQNDNG
;
A
#
# COMPACT_ATOMS: atom_id res chain seq x y z
N MET A 1 -6.82 -39.93 87.70
CA MET A 1 -5.54 -39.39 87.18
C MET A 1 -5.71 -39.15 85.68
N THR A 2 -5.99 -37.91 85.28
CA THR A 2 -5.06 -36.90 84.65
C THR A 2 -4.72 -37.24 83.19
N ARG A 3 -5.34 -36.61 82.16
CA ARG A 3 -5.31 -35.21 81.62
C ARG A 3 -4.23 -34.95 80.55
N ARG A 4 -4.69 -34.26 79.48
CA ARG A 4 -4.03 -33.49 78.38
C ARG A 4 -4.03 -34.24 77.05
N ARG A 5 -4.86 -33.92 76.04
CA ARG A 5 -5.19 -32.66 75.30
C ARG A 5 -3.96 -31.96 74.73
N HIS A 6 -3.99 -31.78 73.40
CA HIS A 6 -3.61 -30.61 72.55
C HIS A 6 -3.00 -31.12 71.23
N LEU A 7 -3.75 -31.10 70.12
CA LEU A 7 -3.93 -30.00 69.15
C LEU A 7 -2.66 -29.75 68.32
N LEU A 8 -2.79 -29.85 67.00
CA LEU A 8 -2.22 -29.02 65.92
C LEU A 8 -2.60 -29.69 64.58
N THR A 9 -3.69 -29.25 63.92
CA THR A 9 -3.70 -28.37 62.72
C THR A 9 -3.09 -29.06 61.49
N ALA A 10 -3.72 -29.14 60.32
CA ALA A 10 -4.25 -27.98 59.61
C ALA A 10 -5.21 -28.36 58.44
N THR A 11 -6.23 -27.51 58.28
CA THR A 11 -6.76 -26.97 57.01
C THR A 11 -7.20 -27.93 55.91
N ALA A 12 -8.52 -28.09 55.83
CA ALA A 12 -9.24 -28.14 54.55
C ALA A 12 -8.99 -26.86 53.75
N LEU A 13 -8.82 -26.93 52.42
CA LEU A 13 -9.66 -26.26 51.40
C LEU A 13 -9.02 -26.27 49.99
N PHE A 14 -9.90 -26.44 49.01
CA PHE A 14 -9.85 -26.04 47.60
C PHE A 14 -8.95 -26.82 46.60
N PRO A 15 -9.56 -27.53 45.62
CA PRO A 15 -8.86 -27.99 44.43
C PRO A 15 -8.68 -26.78 43.50
N LEU A 16 -7.44 -26.30 43.37
CA LEU A 16 -7.10 -25.28 42.38
C LEU A 16 -6.78 -25.97 41.05
N ALA A 17 -7.72 -25.88 40.12
CA ALA A 17 -7.53 -26.22 38.72
C ALA A 17 -6.37 -25.40 38.15
N ALA A 18 -5.24 -26.06 37.88
CA ALA A 18 -4.15 -25.50 37.08
C ALA A 18 -4.17 -26.20 35.72
N LEU A 19 -5.01 -25.68 34.82
CA LEU A 19 -4.88 -25.90 33.39
C LEU A 19 -3.61 -25.15 32.96
N ALA A 20 -2.48 -25.85 32.95
CA ALA A 20 -1.26 -25.32 32.36
C ALA A 20 -1.44 -25.30 30.84
N LEU A 21 -1.87 -24.15 30.30
CA LEU A 21 -1.66 -23.83 28.89
C LEU A 21 -0.15 -23.64 28.70
N THR A 22 0.52 -24.69 28.24
CA THR A 22 1.80 -24.59 27.55
C THR A 22 1.60 -23.81 26.26
N GLY A 23 1.66 -22.47 26.36
CA GLY A 23 1.90 -21.61 25.21
C GLY A 23 3.36 -21.76 24.79
N CYS A 24 3.60 -22.20 23.56
CA CYS A 24 4.94 -22.23 22.99
C CYS A 24 5.50 -20.80 22.96
N ALA A 25 6.65 -20.60 23.59
CA ALA A 25 7.47 -19.42 23.35
C ALA A 25 7.84 -19.41 21.86
N VAL A 26 7.54 -18.31 21.17
CA VAL A 26 8.11 -18.00 19.86
C VAL A 26 9.61 -17.85 20.07
N THR A 27 10.37 -18.77 19.49
CA THR A 27 11.82 -18.69 19.35
C THR A 27 12.15 -17.44 18.52
N ASP A 28 13.04 -16.61 19.07
CA ASP A 28 13.67 -15.45 18.44
C ASP A 28 13.90 -15.65 16.94
N THR A 29 13.02 -15.07 16.14
CA THR A 29 13.31 -14.74 14.74
C THR A 29 13.82 -13.32 14.76
N THR A 30 15.16 -13.18 14.87
CA THR A 30 15.92 -11.96 14.59
C THR A 30 15.15 -10.67 14.92
N ALA A 31 15.04 -10.35 16.20
CA ALA A 31 14.68 -9.00 16.62
C ALA A 31 15.79 -8.06 16.15
N VAL A 32 15.66 -7.52 14.94
CA VAL A 32 16.25 -6.22 14.63
C VAL A 32 15.59 -5.28 15.62
N ALA A 33 16.36 -4.72 16.53
CA ALA A 33 15.88 -3.66 17.41
C ALA A 33 15.47 -2.48 16.52
N MET A 34 14.23 -2.48 16.06
CA MET A 34 13.56 -1.31 15.53
C MET A 34 13.33 -0.44 16.75
N GLY A 35 14.24 0.52 16.96
CA GLY A 35 14.02 1.58 17.94
C GLY A 35 12.71 2.28 17.60
N ASP A 36 11.91 2.53 18.64
CA ASP A 36 10.57 3.17 18.60
C ASP A 36 10.50 4.54 17.88
N ASP A 37 11.60 5.04 17.32
CA ASP A 37 11.72 6.38 16.69
C ASP A 37 12.32 6.36 15.28
N ALA A 38 12.62 5.20 14.68
CA ALA A 38 13.15 5.16 13.32
C ALA A 38 12.00 5.29 12.30
N LEU A 39 11.57 6.53 12.03
CA LEU A 39 10.69 6.84 10.91
C LEU A 39 11.34 6.28 9.63
N PHE A 40 10.69 5.30 9.00
CA PHE A 40 11.15 4.77 7.73
C PHE A 40 10.55 5.58 6.59
N GLU A 41 11.38 5.97 5.63
CA GLU A 41 10.96 6.75 4.47
C GLU A 41 10.42 5.84 3.37
N VAL A 42 9.23 6.16 2.86
CA VAL A 42 8.56 5.45 1.77
C VAL A 42 8.43 6.36 0.55
N TYR A 43 8.98 5.92 -0.58
CA TYR A 43 8.83 6.62 -1.85
C TYR A 43 7.76 5.94 -2.71
N ALA A 44 6.62 6.60 -2.91
CA ALA A 44 5.49 6.09 -3.69
C ALA A 44 5.41 6.76 -5.06
N THR A 45 5.23 5.98 -6.13
CA THR A 45 5.08 6.54 -7.49
C THR A 45 3.69 7.16 -7.71
N THR A 46 2.67 6.70 -7.00
CA THR A 46 1.26 7.12 -7.15
C THR A 46 0.61 7.43 -5.81
N GLY A 47 -0.40 8.31 -5.83
CA GLY A 47 -1.14 8.71 -4.62
C GLY A 47 -1.86 7.56 -3.91
N TYR A 48 -2.45 6.59 -4.62
CA TYR A 48 -3.17 5.49 -3.96
C TYR A 48 -2.24 4.57 -3.13
N LEU A 49 -0.97 4.44 -3.54
CA LEU A 49 0.03 3.72 -2.75
C LEU A 49 0.42 4.52 -1.51
N ALA A 50 0.59 5.84 -1.65
CA ALA A 50 0.84 6.72 -0.52
C ALA A 50 -0.32 6.70 0.51
N ASP A 51 -1.56 6.72 0.04
CA ASP A 51 -2.76 6.63 0.89
C ASP A 51 -2.81 5.29 1.66
N ALA A 52 -2.44 4.19 1.02
CA ALA A 52 -2.36 2.89 1.68
C ALA A 52 -1.30 2.89 2.80
N VAL A 53 -0.14 3.52 2.54
CA VAL A 53 0.94 3.63 3.54
C VAL A 53 0.50 4.49 4.73
N ALA A 54 -0.16 5.62 4.49
CA ALA A 54 -0.68 6.49 5.54
C ALA A 54 -1.67 5.77 6.50
N HIS A 55 -2.31 4.70 6.03
CA HIS A 55 -3.18 3.85 6.86
C HIS A 55 -2.43 2.74 7.61
N LEU A 56 -1.40 2.14 6.98
CA LEU A 56 -0.69 0.97 7.49
C LEU A 56 0.49 1.32 8.40
N ALA A 57 1.20 2.40 8.10
CA ALA A 57 2.36 2.91 8.83
C ALA A 57 2.25 4.43 8.96
N PRO A 58 1.37 4.94 9.85
CA PRO A 58 1.16 6.38 10.03
C PRO A 58 2.41 7.16 10.46
N GLU A 59 3.39 6.46 11.03
CA GLU A 59 4.69 6.97 11.44
C GLU A 59 5.69 7.08 10.27
N ALA A 60 5.41 6.50 9.10
CA ALA A 60 6.30 6.59 7.96
C ALA A 60 6.29 8.00 7.35
N GLU A 61 7.46 8.47 6.93
CA GLU A 61 7.57 9.66 6.08
C GLU A 61 7.33 9.24 4.62
N VAL A 62 6.31 9.81 3.97
CA VAL A 62 5.91 9.39 2.61
C VAL A 62 6.15 10.51 1.61
N ALA A 63 7.06 10.28 0.67
CA ALA A 63 7.24 11.13 -0.50
C ALA A 63 6.51 10.50 -1.70
N THR A 64 5.72 11.30 -2.42
CA THR A 64 4.94 10.81 -3.58
C THR A 64 5.36 11.51 -4.86
N MET A 65 5.61 10.74 -5.93
CA MET A 65 6.00 11.30 -7.23
C MET A 65 4.81 11.95 -7.97
N VAL A 66 3.61 11.36 -7.92
CA VAL A 66 2.36 11.96 -8.41
C VAL A 66 1.44 12.20 -7.22
N GLY A 67 1.16 13.46 -6.88
CA GLY A 67 0.20 13.78 -5.83
C GLY A 67 -1.22 13.23 -6.11
N PRO A 68 -2.08 13.13 -5.08
CA PRO A 68 -3.48 12.70 -5.24
C PRO A 68 -4.20 13.57 -6.27
N GLY A 69 -4.84 12.94 -7.26
CA GLY A 69 -5.53 13.66 -8.34
C GLY A 69 -4.61 14.41 -9.31
N GLY A 70 -3.31 14.09 -9.35
CA GLY A 70 -2.38 14.74 -10.26
C GLY A 70 -2.74 14.51 -11.73
N ASN A 71 -3.17 15.58 -12.41
CA ASN A 71 -3.39 15.66 -13.87
C ASN A 71 -2.06 15.65 -14.63
N ARG A 72 -1.23 14.62 -14.44
CA ARG A 72 0.01 14.44 -15.23
C ARG A 72 -0.22 13.60 -16.49
N GLN A 73 -1.46 13.16 -16.75
CA GLN A 73 -1.81 12.47 -17.98
C GLN A 73 -2.07 13.50 -19.08
N LEU A 74 -1.35 13.35 -20.19
CA LEU A 74 -1.59 14.12 -21.42
C LEU A 74 -2.33 13.21 -22.39
N ALA A 75 -3.51 13.63 -22.85
CA ALA A 75 -4.25 12.92 -23.87
C ALA A 75 -3.60 13.17 -25.24
N VAL A 76 -2.59 12.35 -25.59
CA VAL A 76 -1.75 12.57 -26.78
C VAL A 76 -2.59 12.66 -28.06
N GLY A 77 -3.63 11.83 -28.20
CA GLY A 77 -4.52 11.84 -29.37
C GLY A 77 -5.26 13.16 -29.62
N GLU A 78 -5.53 13.95 -28.56
CA GLU A 78 -6.20 15.26 -28.71
C GLU A 78 -5.25 16.35 -29.23
N LEU A 79 -3.94 16.11 -29.16
CA LEU A 79 -2.90 17.06 -29.56
C LEU A 79 -2.30 16.75 -30.93
N LEU A 80 -2.65 15.60 -31.51
CA LEU A 80 -2.13 15.20 -32.81
C LEU A 80 -2.81 15.98 -33.94
N PRO A 81 -2.03 16.38 -34.97
CA PRO A 81 -2.60 16.70 -36.28
C PRO A 81 -3.48 15.55 -36.78
N GLU A 82 -4.64 15.88 -37.35
CA GLU A 82 -5.63 14.89 -37.82
C GLU A 82 -5.04 13.92 -38.86
N GLU A 83 -4.10 14.39 -39.67
CA GLU A 83 -3.34 13.58 -40.65
C GLU A 83 -2.46 12.48 -40.05
N LEU A 84 -2.14 12.56 -38.75
CA LEU A 84 -1.40 11.54 -38.01
C LEU A 84 -2.31 10.64 -37.16
N LEU A 85 -3.61 10.91 -37.12
CA LEU A 85 -4.58 10.02 -36.48
C LEU A 85 -4.75 8.78 -37.35
N MET A 86 -4.56 7.62 -36.72
CA MET A 86 -4.70 6.34 -37.40
C MET A 86 -6.15 5.89 -37.32
N ASP A 87 -6.71 5.49 -38.47
CA ASP A 87 -8.08 5.00 -38.55
C ASP A 87 -8.29 3.77 -37.66
N TRP A 88 -9.40 3.76 -36.93
CA TRP A 88 -9.90 2.59 -36.26
C TRP A 88 -10.96 1.90 -37.12
N PRO A 89 -11.00 0.55 -37.19
CA PRO A 89 -11.92 -0.16 -38.08
C PRO A 89 -13.40 0.00 -37.72
N GLU A 90 -13.70 0.45 -36.50
CA GLU A 90 -15.06 0.65 -36.00
C GLU A 90 -15.41 2.13 -35.98
N THR A 91 -16.71 2.43 -35.99
CA THR A 91 -17.25 3.77 -35.76
C THR A 91 -17.88 3.83 -34.38
N ASP A 92 -18.11 5.03 -33.85
CA ASP A 92 -18.92 5.18 -32.64
C ASP A 92 -20.41 4.87 -32.89
N ASP A 93 -21.22 5.01 -31.84
CA ASP A 93 -22.67 4.78 -31.87
C ASP A 93 -23.43 5.72 -32.83
N GLU A 94 -22.81 6.84 -33.22
CA GLU A 94 -23.37 7.84 -34.14
C GLU A 94 -22.85 7.66 -35.58
N GLY A 95 -21.91 6.73 -35.79
CA GLY A 95 -21.29 6.47 -37.09
C GLY A 95 -20.08 7.36 -37.41
N ASN A 96 -19.55 8.11 -36.43
CA ASN A 96 -18.34 8.89 -36.61
C ASN A 96 -17.10 7.99 -36.62
N ALA A 97 -16.07 8.39 -37.37
CA ALA A 97 -14.80 7.70 -37.40
C ALA A 97 -14.13 7.70 -36.02
N LEU A 98 -13.62 6.54 -35.61
CA LEU A 98 -12.78 6.40 -34.42
C LEU A 98 -11.31 6.36 -34.83
N PHE A 99 -10.44 6.67 -33.87
CA PHE A 99 -9.00 6.69 -34.07
C PHE A 99 -8.30 5.77 -33.08
N ASP A 100 -7.20 5.13 -33.52
CA ASP A 100 -6.43 4.20 -32.69
C ASP A 100 -5.82 4.93 -31.46
N PRO A 101 -6.16 4.50 -30.23
CA PRO A 101 -5.60 5.11 -29.03
C PRO A 101 -4.12 4.78 -28.80
N HIS A 102 -3.52 3.83 -29.52
CA HIS A 102 -2.13 3.37 -29.34
C HIS A 102 -1.08 4.26 -30.00
N VAL A 103 -1.26 5.59 -29.92
CA VAL A 103 -0.29 6.58 -30.41
C VAL A 103 1.15 6.31 -29.92
N TRP A 104 1.29 5.75 -28.72
CA TRP A 104 2.57 5.37 -28.11
C TRP A 104 3.38 4.33 -28.89
N ASN A 105 2.74 3.57 -29.78
CA ASN A 105 3.40 2.58 -30.61
C ASN A 105 3.90 3.16 -31.96
N SER A 106 3.69 4.46 -32.21
CA SER A 106 4.17 5.16 -33.41
C SER A 106 5.11 6.30 -33.03
N PRO A 107 6.44 6.14 -33.20
CA PRO A 107 7.40 7.22 -32.94
C PRO A 107 7.11 8.50 -33.73
N GLU A 108 6.60 8.36 -34.95
CA GLU A 108 6.22 9.48 -35.82
C GLU A 108 5.07 10.31 -35.23
N ALA A 109 4.03 9.64 -34.71
CA ALA A 109 2.91 10.32 -34.06
C ALA A 109 3.29 10.87 -32.67
N TRP A 110 4.16 10.18 -31.93
CA TRP A 110 4.55 10.58 -30.57
C TRP A 110 5.53 11.77 -30.52
N SER A 111 6.48 11.85 -31.47
CA SER A 111 7.54 12.86 -31.49
C SER A 111 7.07 14.33 -31.42
N PRO A 112 6.04 14.79 -32.14
CA PRO A 112 5.62 16.18 -32.10
C PRO A 112 5.02 16.60 -30.76
N VAL A 113 4.49 15.67 -29.96
CA VAL A 113 3.82 15.99 -28.69
C VAL A 113 4.81 16.07 -27.53
N VAL A 114 5.78 15.16 -27.45
CA VAL A 114 6.74 15.18 -26.33
C VAL A 114 7.77 16.29 -26.41
N GLY A 115 8.18 16.72 -27.60
CA GLY A 115 9.13 17.83 -27.76
C GLY A 115 8.56 19.22 -27.46
N GLN A 116 7.23 19.36 -27.31
CA GLN A 116 6.59 20.62 -26.92
C GLN A 116 6.70 20.89 -25.42
N ASN A 117 6.88 19.84 -24.61
CA ASN A 117 6.84 19.92 -23.15
C ASN A 117 8.16 20.39 -22.53
N ASP A 118 9.18 20.64 -23.36
CA ASP A 118 10.54 21.04 -22.94
C ASP A 118 10.71 22.58 -22.87
N ASN A 119 9.64 23.34 -23.13
CA ASN A 119 9.61 24.82 -23.17
C ASN A 119 8.95 25.47 -21.93
N GLY A 120 9.18 24.95 -20.72
CA GLY A 120 8.79 25.63 -19.47
C GLY A 120 8.66 24.73 -18.26
#